data_AF-B8M5W4-F1
#
_entry.id   AF-B8M5W4-F1
#
_cell.length_a   1.000
_cell.length_b   1.000
_cell.length_c   1.000
_cell.angle_alpha   90.00
_cell.angle_beta   90.00
_cell.angle_gamma   90.00
#
_symmetry.space_group_name_H-M   'P 1'
#
loop_
_entity.id
_entity.type
_entity.pdbx_description
1 polymer ?
#
loop_
_entity_poly.entity_id
_entity_poly.type
_entity_poly.pdbx_seq_one_letter_code
_entity_poly.pdbx_strand_id
1 'polypeptide(L)'
;MCVPYEETKDGFEMQLAVNYIGHFLLTKLLRPILVTTSKLAPKGEVRIVNVSSDGHVKLAPKQGIVFPEMNMKEYTVWTRYGHSKLANVLHTKELAKRYGDILSISLHLGTVKTSALLDKRD
;
A
#
# COMPACT_ATOMS: atom_id res chain seq x y z
N MET A 1 10.00 -3.60 -10.62
CA MET A 1 9.78 -2.82 -9.39
C MET A 1 10.34 -1.43 -9.63
N CYS A 2 9.79 -0.37 -9.05
CA CYS A 2 10.34 1.00 -9.19
C CYS A 2 10.43 1.49 -10.64
N VAL A 3 9.33 2.06 -11.15
CA VAL A 3 9.22 2.54 -12.54
C VAL A 3 9.49 4.04 -12.66
N PRO A 4 9.92 4.55 -13.85
CA PRO A 4 9.98 5.98 -14.12
C PRO A 4 8.66 6.69 -13.81
N TYR A 5 8.73 8.01 -13.67
CA TYR A 5 7.52 8.79 -13.42
C TYR A 5 6.53 8.64 -14.57
N GLU A 6 5.31 8.24 -14.23
CA GLU A 6 4.18 8.13 -15.14
C GLU A 6 2.89 8.36 -14.34
N GLU A 7 1.89 8.95 -14.97
CA GLU A 7 0.54 9.06 -14.40
C GLU A 7 -0.38 8.01 -15.03
N THR A 8 -1.23 7.37 -14.24
CA THR A 8 -2.30 6.53 -14.77
C THR A 8 -3.32 7.39 -15.51
N LYS A 9 -4.24 6.75 -16.25
CA LYS A 9 -5.37 7.44 -16.90
C LYS A 9 -6.25 8.23 -15.92
N ASP A 10 -6.22 7.87 -14.64
CA ASP A 10 -6.96 8.53 -13.56
C ASP A 10 -6.16 9.69 -12.91
N GLY A 11 -4.96 10.02 -13.42
CA GLY A 11 -4.15 11.15 -12.95
C GLY A 11 -3.34 10.89 -11.68
N PHE A 12 -3.14 9.62 -11.29
CA PHE A 12 -2.33 9.24 -10.14
C PHE A 12 -0.95 8.77 -10.56
N GLU A 13 0.09 9.09 -9.79
CA GLU A 13 1.41 8.52 -10.03
C GLU A 13 1.37 6.98 -9.98
N MET A 14 2.04 6.36 -10.95
CA MET A 14 1.93 4.92 -11.25
C MET A 14 2.18 4.01 -10.04
N GLN A 15 3.24 4.26 -9.26
CA GLN A 15 3.57 3.41 -8.12
C GLN A 15 2.57 3.58 -6.98
N LEU A 16 2.15 4.82 -6.69
CA LEU A 16 1.11 5.11 -5.70
C LEU A 16 -0.23 4.49 -6.13
N ALA A 17 -0.59 4.61 -7.40
CA ALA A 17 -1.82 4.09 -7.96
C ALA A 17 -1.90 2.56 -7.80
N VAL A 18 -0.88 1.86 -8.30
CA VAL A 18 -0.82 0.39 -8.31
C VAL A 18 -0.61 -0.17 -6.90
N ASN A 19 0.34 0.38 -6.14
CA ASN A 19 0.70 -0.20 -4.85
C ASN A 19 -0.27 0.18 -3.72
N TYR A 20 -1.03 1.27 -3.85
CA TYR A 20 -1.86 1.76 -2.75
C TYR A 20 -3.29 2.13 -3.16
N ILE A 21 -3.49 3.05 -4.10
CA ILE A 21 -4.85 3.59 -4.37
C ILE A 21 -5.81 2.50 -4.83
N GLY A 22 -5.38 1.63 -5.74
CA GLY A 22 -6.19 0.49 -6.18
C GLY A 22 -6.55 -0.45 -5.04
N HIS A 23 -5.60 -0.73 -4.14
CA HIS A 23 -5.81 -1.60 -2.98
C HIS A 23 -6.71 -0.97 -1.91
N PHE A 24 -6.57 0.35 -1.68
CA PHE A 24 -7.46 1.12 -0.83
C PHE A 24 -8.90 1.06 -1.36
N LEU A 25 -9.10 1.30 -2.66
CA LEU A 25 -10.41 1.24 -3.28
C LEU A 25 -11.00 -0.17 -3.23
N LEU A 26 -10.22 -1.21 -3.55
CA LEU A 26 -10.63 -2.60 -3.45
C LEU A 26 -11.11 -2.93 -2.02
N THR A 27 -10.33 -2.55 -1.01
CA THR A 27 -10.69 -2.76 0.40
C THR A 27 -11.96 -2.00 0.77
N LYS A 28 -12.12 -0.75 0.31
CA LYS A 28 -13.33 0.05 0.53
C LYS A 28 -14.57 -0.59 -0.07
N LEU A 29 -14.46 -1.17 -1.27
CA LEU A 29 -15.55 -1.86 -1.95
C LEU A 29 -15.90 -3.20 -1.29
N LEU A 30 -14.90 -3.95 -0.83
CA LEU A 30 -15.10 -5.22 -0.11
C LEU A 30 -15.52 -5.05 1.36
N ARG A 31 -15.42 -3.83 1.91
CA ARG A 31 -15.74 -3.55 3.32
C ARG A 31 -17.10 -4.11 3.77
N PRO A 32 -18.23 -3.94 3.06
CA PRO A 32 -19.53 -4.43 3.55
C PRO A 32 -19.56 -5.94 3.78
N ILE A 33 -18.98 -6.72 2.86
CA ILE A 33 -18.91 -8.17 3.02
C ILE A 33 -17.92 -8.56 4.12
N LEU A 34 -16.75 -7.92 4.20
CA LEU A 34 -15.76 -8.20 5.25
C LEU A 34 -16.33 -7.95 6.66
N VAL A 35 -17.06 -6.86 6.86
CA VAL A 35 -17.71 -6.52 8.14
C VAL A 35 -18.84 -7.48 8.47
N THR A 36 -19.59 -7.93 7.47
CA THR A 36 -20.66 -8.91 7.69
C THR A 36 -20.07 -10.26 8.08
N THR A 37 -19.07 -10.73 7.35
CA THR A 37 -18.38 -12.00 7.64
C THR A 37 -17.66 -11.95 9.00
N SER A 38 -17.06 -10.82 9.39
CA SER A 38 -16.36 -10.72 10.68
C SER A 38 -17.27 -10.85 11.90
N LYS A 39 -18.57 -10.61 11.73
CA LYS A 39 -19.58 -10.82 12.79
C LYS A 39 -20.04 -12.26 12.90
N LEU A 40 -19.86 -13.06 11.84
CA LEU A 40 -20.34 -14.43 11.75
C LEU A 40 -19.22 -15.45 11.98
N ALA A 41 -18.00 -15.12 11.57
CA ALA A 41 -16.84 -15.98 11.70
C ALA A 41 -16.23 -15.91 13.12
N PRO A 42 -15.49 -16.96 13.56
CA PRO A 42 -14.67 -16.90 14.75
C PRO A 42 -13.71 -15.70 14.76
N LYS A 43 -13.47 -15.16 15.95
CA LYS A 43 -12.60 -14.00 16.15
C LYS A 43 -11.21 -14.27 15.56
N GLY A 44 -10.75 -13.38 14.68
CA GLY A 44 -9.42 -13.44 14.07
C GLY A 44 -9.33 -14.23 12.76
N GLU A 45 -10.44 -14.73 12.22
CA GLU A 45 -10.43 -15.42 10.91
C GLU A 45 -10.55 -14.47 9.71
N VAL A 46 -11.28 -13.36 9.86
CA VAL A 46 -11.38 -12.35 8.80
C VAL A 46 -10.19 -11.40 8.88
N ARG A 47 -9.45 -11.29 7.77
CA ARG A 47 -8.18 -10.55 7.73
C ARG A 47 -8.04 -9.68 6.48
N ILE A 48 -7.34 -8.56 6.64
CA ILE A 48 -6.81 -7.76 5.53
C ILE A 48 -5.29 -7.73 5.70
N VAL A 49 -4.56 -8.17 4.68
CA VAL A 49 -3.09 -8.24 4.72
C VAL A 49 -2.52 -7.37 3.60
N ASN A 50 -1.87 -6.27 3.97
CA ASN A 50 -1.21 -5.38 3.01
C ASN A 50 0.30 -5.69 2.97
N VAL A 51 0.83 -5.93 1.77
CA VAL A 51 2.26 -6.17 1.58
C VAL A 51 3.00 -4.85 1.38
N SER A 52 3.74 -4.45 2.41
CA SER A 52 4.63 -3.30 2.42
C SER A 52 6.09 -3.72 2.15
N SER A 53 7.04 -2.82 2.40
CA SER A 53 8.48 -3.03 2.29
C SER A 53 9.20 -2.14 3.30
N ASP A 54 10.40 -2.53 3.75
CA ASP A 54 11.34 -1.68 4.50
C ASP A 54 11.59 -0.30 3.86
N GLY A 55 11.32 -0.14 2.56
CA GLY A 55 11.29 1.16 1.88
C GLY A 55 10.34 2.19 2.52
N HIS A 56 9.30 1.76 3.25
CA HIS A 56 8.43 2.68 3.98
C HIS A 56 9.17 3.47 5.08
N VAL A 57 10.26 2.92 5.63
CA VAL A 57 11.12 3.59 6.62
C VAL A 57 12.31 4.26 5.94
N LYS A 58 12.94 3.55 4.99
CA LYS A 58 14.23 3.96 4.42
C LYS A 58 14.11 5.00 3.31
N LEU A 59 12.99 5.02 2.58
CA LEU A 59 12.87 5.75 1.32
C LEU A 59 11.71 6.76 1.32
N ALA A 60 10.72 6.60 2.19
CA ALA A 60 9.59 7.53 2.27
C ALA A 60 10.04 8.92 2.78
N PRO A 61 9.31 10.00 2.43
CA PRO A 61 9.56 11.33 2.98
C PRO A 61 9.51 11.32 4.52
N LYS A 62 10.44 12.03 5.16
CA LYS A 62 10.54 12.08 6.63
C LYS A 62 9.29 12.63 7.30
N GLN A 63 8.59 13.56 6.63
CA GLN A 63 7.31 14.10 7.10
C GLN A 63 6.12 13.14 6.95
N GLY A 64 6.32 11.97 6.34
CA GLY A 64 5.27 10.99 6.07
C GLY A 64 4.57 11.21 4.73
N ILE A 65 3.24 11.13 4.70
CA ILE A 65 2.46 11.31 3.48
C ILE A 65 2.43 12.78 3.08
N VAL A 66 2.94 13.08 1.89
CA VAL A 66 2.92 14.43 1.30
C VAL A 66 1.59 14.67 0.57
N PHE A 67 0.53 14.99 1.32
CA PHE A 67 -0.82 15.20 0.76
C PHE A 67 -0.92 16.30 -0.30
N PRO A 68 -0.24 17.47 -0.19
CA PRO A 68 -0.32 18.51 -1.20
C PRO A 68 0.27 18.10 -2.57
N GLU A 69 1.13 17.08 -2.58
CA GLU A 69 1.86 16.64 -3.77
C GLU A 69 1.84 15.12 -3.88
N MET A 70 0.65 14.52 -3.90
CA MET A 70 0.50 13.04 -3.92
C MET A 70 1.19 12.39 -5.13
N ASN A 71 1.32 13.09 -6.27
CA ASN A 71 2.01 12.56 -7.44
C ASN A 71 3.53 12.65 -7.35
N MET A 72 4.09 13.44 -6.42
CA MET A 72 5.53 13.49 -6.10
C MET A 72 6.42 13.59 -7.35
N LYS A 73 6.11 14.54 -8.24
CA LYS A 73 6.72 14.69 -9.58
C LYS A 73 8.22 14.88 -9.48
N GLU A 74 8.65 15.73 -8.54
CA GLU A 74 10.05 16.12 -8.35
C GLU A 74 10.83 15.14 -7.46
N TYR A 75 10.21 14.04 -7.03
CA TYR A 75 10.85 13.05 -6.16
C TYR A 75 11.53 11.93 -6.96
N THR A 76 12.45 11.23 -6.30
CA THR A 76 13.09 10.06 -6.91
C THR A 76 12.11 8.89 -7.06
N VAL A 77 12.39 7.99 -8.01
CA VAL A 77 11.63 6.74 -8.20
C VAL A 77 11.50 5.95 -6.89
N TRP A 78 12.59 5.87 -6.12
CA TRP A 78 12.64 5.15 -4.85
C TRP A 78 11.84 5.84 -3.75
N THR A 79 11.83 7.18 -3.73
CA THR A 79 11.03 7.94 -2.77
C THR A 79 9.53 7.75 -3.01
N ARG A 80 9.09 7.73 -4.27
CA ARG A 80 7.70 7.41 -4.63
C ARG A 80 7.32 5.99 -4.25
N TYR A 81 8.20 5.03 -4.50
CA TYR A 81 8.01 3.66 -4.01
C TYR A 81 7.83 3.62 -2.48
N GLY A 82 8.74 4.26 -1.75
CA GLY A 82 8.69 4.35 -0.28
C GLY A 82 7.41 5.00 0.23
N HIS A 83 6.96 6.08 -0.40
CA HIS A 83 5.69 6.76 -0.08
C HIS A 83 4.48 5.83 -0.28
N SER A 84 4.43 5.07 -1.38
CA SER A 84 3.36 4.08 -1.60
C SER A 84 3.36 2.94 -0.57
N LYS A 85 4.55 2.54 -0.09
CA LYS A 85 4.69 1.49 0.94
C LYS A 85 4.39 1.99 2.34
N LEU A 86 4.67 3.27 2.62
CA LEU A 86 4.22 3.95 3.83
C LEU A 86 2.70 4.07 3.87
N ALA A 87 2.07 4.42 2.75
CA ALA A 87 0.61 4.51 2.65
C ALA A 87 -0.06 3.17 3.02
N ASN A 88 0.50 2.04 2.58
CA ASN A 88 0.03 0.71 2.99
C ASN A 88 0.09 0.47 4.51
N VAL A 89 1.19 0.84 5.16
CA VAL A 89 1.35 0.69 6.63
C VAL A 89 0.34 1.53 7.38
N LEU A 90 0.17 2.80 6.97
CA LEU A 90 -0.76 3.73 7.60
C LEU A 90 -2.22 3.29 7.37
N HIS A 91 -2.54 2.78 6.19
CA HIS A 91 -3.86 2.25 5.88
C HIS A 91 -4.18 1.02 6.74
N THR A 92 -3.26 0.07 6.87
CA THR A 92 -3.43 -1.06 7.79
C THR A 92 -3.70 -0.59 9.22
N LYS A 93 -2.92 0.39 9.72
CA LYS A 93 -3.10 0.94 11.07
C LYS A 93 -4.49 1.54 11.26
N GLU A 94 -4.98 2.27 10.26
CA GLU A 94 -6.31 2.88 10.31
C GLU A 94 -7.44 1.85 10.18
N LEU A 95 -7.26 0.80 9.36
CA LEU A 95 -8.20 -0.32 9.27
C LEU A 95 -8.33 -1.04 10.62
N ALA A 96 -7.21 -1.34 11.29
CA ALA A 96 -7.22 -1.95 12.62
C ALA A 96 -7.98 -1.10 13.65
N LYS A 97 -7.81 0.23 13.58
CA LYS A 97 -8.50 1.17 14.47
C LYS A 97 -10.01 1.23 14.20
N ARG A 98 -10.42 1.25 12.93
CA ARG A 98 -11.83 1.40 12.52
C ARG A 98 -12.63 0.09 12.57
N TYR A 99 -11.98 -1.03 12.32
CA TYR A 99 -12.59 -2.34 12.14
C TYR A 99 -11.90 -3.39 13.01
N GLY A 100 -11.97 -3.20 14.33
CA GLY A 100 -11.26 -4.07 15.30
C GLY A 100 -11.62 -5.55 15.24
N ASP A 101 -12.77 -5.90 14.66
CA ASP A 101 -13.19 -7.30 14.43
C ASP A 101 -12.51 -7.95 13.21
N ILE A 102 -11.87 -7.14 12.35
CA ILE A 102 -11.10 -7.58 11.18
C ILE A 102 -9.61 -7.41 11.49
N LEU A 103 -8.88 -8.52 11.47
CA LEU A 103 -7.44 -8.47 11.72
C LEU A 103 -6.71 -7.82 10.54
N SER A 104 -6.21 -6.61 10.75
CA SER A 104 -5.49 -5.85 9.72
C SER A 104 -3.98 -5.93 9.95
N ILE A 105 -3.25 -6.47 8.98
CA ILE A 105 -1.80 -6.75 9.07
C ILE A 105 -1.07 -6.02 7.93
N SER A 106 0.13 -5.52 8.23
CA SER A 106 1.07 -5.01 7.24
C SER A 106 2.38 -5.74 7.43
N LEU A 107 2.97 -6.24 6.36
CA LEU A 107 4.20 -7.03 6.42
C LEU A 107 5.20 -6.60 5.36
N HIS A 108 6.49 -6.77 5.66
CA HIS A 108 7.58 -6.72 4.69
C HIS A 108 8.13 -8.13 4.51
N LEU A 109 8.27 -8.58 3.26
CA LEU A 109 8.68 -9.94 2.94
C LEU A 109 10.21 -10.17 3.00
N GLY A 110 11.01 -9.16 3.35
CA GLY A 110 12.45 -9.20 3.11
C GLY A 110 12.81 -8.94 1.64
N THR A 111 14.09 -9.06 1.32
CA THR A 111 14.57 -9.01 -0.07
C THR A 111 14.35 -10.37 -0.73
N VAL A 112 13.22 -10.55 -1.39
CA VAL A 112 12.86 -11.80 -2.08
C VAL A 112 13.14 -11.66 -3.58
N LYS A 113 13.99 -12.54 -4.13
CA LYS A 113 14.23 -12.60 -5.58
C LYS A 113 12.94 -12.98 -6.29
N THR A 114 12.30 -11.98 -6.88
CA THR A 114 11.07 -12.10 -7.66
C THR A 114 11.31 -11.49 -9.03
N SER A 115 10.46 -11.81 -10.01
CA SER A 115 10.50 -11.16 -11.34
C SER A 115 10.53 -9.62 -11.24
N ALA A 116 9.88 -9.05 -10.22
CA ALA A 116 9.89 -7.61 -9.97
C ALA A 116 11.28 -7.03 -9.65
N LEU A 117 12.22 -7.82 -9.12
CA LEU A 117 13.62 -7.42 -8.86
C LEU A 117 14.58 -7.88 -9.97
N LEU A 118 14.15 -8.81 -10.83
CA LEU A 118 14.97 -9.42 -11.87
C LEU A 118 14.79 -8.79 -13.24
N ASP A 119 13.82 -7.89 -13.38
CA ASP A 119 13.52 -7.15 -14.62
C ASP A 119 14.67 -6.19 -14.96
N LYS A 120 15.68 -6.72 -15.65
CA LYS A 120 16.58 -5.94 -16.51
C LYS A 120 15.81 -5.71 -17.81
N ARG A 121 15.09 -4.59 -17.90
CA ARG A 121 14.61 -4.15 -19.20
C ARG A 121 15.83 -3.69 -19.98
N ASP A 122 16.28 -4.54 -20.89
CA ASP A 122 17.18 -4.21 -21.99
C ASP A 122 16.49 -3.23 -22.95
#